data_AF-A0A3P3EW20-F1
#
_entry.id   AF-A0A3P3EW20-F1
#
_cell.length_a   1.000
_cell.length_b   1.000
_cell.length_c   1.000
_cell.angle_alpha   90.00
_cell.angle_beta   90.00
_cell.angle_gamma   90.00
#
_symmetry.space_group_name_H-M   'P 1'
#
loop_
_entity.id
_entity.type
_entity.pdbx_description
1 polymer ?
#
loop_
_entity_poly.entity_id
_entity_poly.type
_entity_poly.pdbx_seq_one_letter_code
_entity_poly.pdbx_strand_id
1 'polypeptide(L)'
;MSYLVLARKFRPKTFGEMVGQGHVVQALENALTTQRLHHAYLFTGTRGVGKTTVSRILAKSLNCQGPDGQGGITATPCGVCQACKDIDSGRFVDYTELDAASNRGVDEVQSLLEQAVYKPVQGRFKVFMIDEVHMLTNTAFNAMLKTLEEPPEYLKFVLATTDPQKVPVTVLSRCLQFNLRPMAPETVLEHLTSVLQAEQVPAEPQALRLLARAARGSMRDALSLTDQAIAFGNGELLENGVRQMLGSVDRGHVFKLIEALALGDGRTVVDTSEALRRDGMSAASTLEEMTAVLQAMAVLQAVPSRAESADSATDPDAADTARLASLMPADETQLLYSLCLHGRGELGLAPDEYAALTMVLLRLLAFKPSSAAASPASTEKKTLNEAPGAVSVPATVASARGTAEIAAAPASISVAAPVPRSNPAPAGQRLAVVSEPVRQGGPRPAAETEPSPAAEAPRVLAVPMRVQPPPSQRDVPRPDEQRGPAPPIPPSEDGDFWHATVTQMIAAESINALARELALQSQLVARDVDQWILRVERELLNQPSAREKLTDALAALGHGVKLAIEIGGVVDSPARRNKQAADERQRVAEEAIRSDPEVQMLMREFDAKIVPGTLKPA
;
A
#
# COMPACT_ATOMS: atom_id res chain seq x y z
N MET A 1 -9.74 8.01 41.51
CA MET A 1 -10.57 8.12 40.28
C MET A 1 -9.82 7.42 39.17
N SER A 2 -10.50 6.76 38.22
CA SER A 2 -9.82 6.15 37.07
C SER A 2 -9.27 7.26 36.16
N TYR A 3 -7.95 7.35 36.04
CA TYR A 3 -7.30 8.27 35.09
C TYR A 3 -7.79 7.95 33.67
N LEU A 4 -8.18 8.98 32.93
CA LEU A 4 -8.92 8.86 31.69
C LEU A 4 -8.14 9.58 30.59
N VAL A 5 -7.39 8.78 29.81
CA VAL A 5 -6.52 9.17 28.68
C VAL A 5 -7.09 10.34 27.89
N LEU A 6 -6.27 11.37 27.60
CA LEU A 6 -6.70 12.61 26.93
C LEU A 6 -7.42 12.32 25.61
N ALA A 7 -6.91 11.35 24.83
CA ALA A 7 -7.53 10.89 23.57
C ALA A 7 -8.99 10.40 23.71
N ARG A 8 -9.44 10.05 24.93
CA ARG A 8 -10.84 9.69 25.24
C ARG A 8 -11.58 10.80 25.99
N LYS A 9 -10.89 11.59 26.83
CA LYS A 9 -11.45 12.74 27.56
C LYS A 9 -11.86 13.88 26.62
N PHE A 10 -10.99 14.21 25.66
CA PHE A 10 -11.17 15.26 24.65
C PHE A 10 -11.70 14.75 23.31
N ARG A 11 -12.34 13.56 23.28
CA ARG A 11 -13.03 13.10 22.06
C ARG A 11 -14.19 14.07 21.75
N PRO A 12 -14.23 14.70 20.55
CA PRO A 12 -15.31 15.61 20.16
C PRO A 12 -16.71 15.02 20.33
N LYS A 13 -17.61 15.79 20.95
CA LYS A 13 -18.99 15.41 21.24
C LYS A 13 -19.99 15.99 20.24
N THR A 14 -19.65 17.10 19.59
CA THR A 14 -20.44 17.80 18.58
C THR A 14 -19.63 18.00 17.30
N PHE A 15 -20.29 18.31 16.19
CA PHE A 15 -19.58 18.61 14.93
C PHE A 15 -18.73 19.88 15.02
N GLY A 16 -19.14 20.88 15.81
CA GLY A 16 -18.35 22.10 16.04
C GLY A 16 -17.03 21.90 16.80
N GLU A 17 -16.90 20.80 17.54
CA GLU A 17 -15.65 20.40 18.22
C GLU A 17 -14.69 19.62 17.29
N MET A 18 -15.09 19.28 16.06
CA MET A 18 -14.26 18.51 15.13
C MET A 18 -13.20 19.38 14.45
N VAL A 19 -11.97 19.27 14.95
CA VAL A 19 -10.80 19.97 14.40
C VAL A 19 -10.45 19.47 12.98
N GLY A 20 -10.16 20.39 12.07
CA GLY A 20 -9.55 20.10 10.75
C GLY A 20 -10.43 19.47 9.67
N GLN A 21 -11.72 19.18 9.93
CA GLN A 21 -12.61 18.46 8.99
C GLN A 21 -13.83 19.28 8.51
N GLY A 22 -13.66 20.60 8.37
CA GLY A 22 -14.77 21.54 8.08
C GLY A 22 -15.64 21.17 6.87
N HIS A 23 -15.05 20.63 5.79
CA HIS A 23 -15.80 20.21 4.59
C HIS A 23 -16.71 19.00 4.83
N VAL A 24 -16.31 18.06 5.70
CA VAL A 24 -17.16 16.90 6.07
C VAL A 24 -18.24 17.35 7.04
N VAL A 25 -17.87 18.15 8.04
CA VAL A 25 -18.80 18.73 9.03
C VAL A 25 -19.93 19.47 8.34
N GLN A 26 -19.62 20.47 7.50
CA GLN A 26 -20.61 21.28 6.82
C GLN A 26 -21.55 20.46 5.93
N ALA A 27 -21.03 19.42 5.25
CA ALA A 27 -21.85 18.54 4.43
C ALA A 27 -22.82 17.68 5.26
N LEU A 28 -22.39 17.18 6.41
CA LEU A 28 -23.24 16.40 7.32
C LEU A 28 -24.28 17.29 8.03
N GLU A 29 -23.90 18.48 8.48
CA GLU A 29 -24.83 19.46 9.07
C GLU A 29 -25.92 19.89 8.08
N ASN A 30 -25.55 20.13 6.82
CA ASN A 30 -26.51 20.40 5.73
C ASN A 30 -27.43 19.21 5.46
N ALA A 31 -26.90 17.98 5.43
CA ALA A 31 -27.71 16.77 5.21
C ALA A 31 -28.71 16.51 6.35
N LEU A 32 -28.30 16.76 7.60
CA LEU A 32 -29.16 16.66 8.79
C LEU A 32 -30.25 17.74 8.79
N THR A 33 -29.88 18.99 8.49
CA THR A 33 -30.80 20.14 8.47
C THR A 33 -31.83 20.03 7.34
N THR A 34 -31.42 19.55 6.16
CA THR A 34 -32.32 19.33 5.00
C THR A 34 -33.04 17.97 5.05
N GLN A 35 -32.79 17.16 6.09
CA GLN A 35 -33.26 15.77 6.25
C GLN A 35 -32.99 14.84 5.05
N ARG A 36 -32.00 15.18 4.21
CA ARG A 36 -31.54 14.35 3.08
C ARG A 36 -30.54 13.29 3.55
N LEU A 37 -31.02 12.37 4.37
CA LEU A 37 -30.22 11.33 5.02
C LEU A 37 -29.99 10.14 4.07
N HIS A 38 -28.73 9.90 3.69
CA HIS A 38 -28.37 8.70 2.95
C HIS A 38 -28.57 7.44 3.81
N HIS A 39 -28.64 6.26 3.20
CA HIS A 39 -28.73 4.98 3.93
C HIS A 39 -27.36 4.44 4.34
N ALA A 40 -26.32 4.69 3.53
CA ALA A 40 -24.94 4.28 3.83
C ALA A 40 -23.95 5.44 3.64
N TYR A 41 -23.06 5.63 4.61
CA TYR A 41 -21.97 6.61 4.62
C TYR A 41 -20.62 5.87 4.61
N LEU A 42 -19.64 6.35 3.86
CA LEU A 42 -18.27 5.84 3.87
C LEU A 42 -17.28 6.94 4.25
N PHE A 43 -16.65 6.81 5.41
CA PHE A 43 -15.59 7.69 5.88
C PHE A 43 -14.22 7.11 5.53
N THR A 44 -13.49 7.77 4.64
CA THR A 44 -12.11 7.41 4.27
C THR A 44 -11.12 8.34 4.96
N GLY A 45 -9.90 7.86 5.23
CA GLY A 45 -8.83 8.67 5.82
C GLY A 45 -7.90 7.86 6.71
N THR A 46 -6.73 8.44 7.04
CA THR A 46 -5.70 7.77 7.86
C THR A 46 -6.22 7.39 9.26
N ARG A 47 -5.44 6.61 10.01
CA ARG A 47 -5.79 6.27 11.39
C ARG A 47 -5.91 7.55 12.22
N GLY A 48 -6.87 7.59 13.15
CA GLY A 48 -6.96 8.65 14.17
C GLY A 48 -7.40 10.05 13.72
N VAL A 49 -7.71 10.29 12.44
CA VAL A 49 -8.28 11.58 11.93
C VAL A 49 -9.73 11.86 12.37
N GLY A 50 -10.39 10.90 13.03
CA GLY A 50 -11.73 11.07 13.61
C GLY A 50 -12.88 10.28 12.98
N LYS A 51 -12.62 9.30 12.10
CA LYS A 51 -13.66 8.49 11.42
C LYS A 51 -14.75 7.95 12.38
N THR A 52 -14.34 7.21 13.41
CA THR A 52 -15.23 6.66 14.46
C THR A 52 -15.92 7.77 15.29
N THR A 53 -15.27 8.91 15.49
CA THR A 53 -15.83 10.06 16.21
C THR A 53 -16.99 10.68 15.41
N VAL A 54 -16.79 10.92 14.10
CA VAL A 54 -17.83 11.43 13.20
C VAL A 54 -19.04 10.47 13.17
N SER A 55 -18.80 9.16 13.15
CA SER A 55 -19.87 8.14 13.26
C SER A 55 -20.69 8.29 14.55
N ARG A 56 -20.06 8.43 15.71
CA ARG A 56 -20.76 8.65 16.99
C ARG A 56 -21.51 9.98 17.04
N ILE A 57 -20.95 11.06 16.47
CA ILE A 57 -21.65 12.35 16.41
C ILE A 57 -22.88 12.23 15.49
N LEU A 58 -22.76 11.60 14.32
CA LEU A 58 -23.87 11.33 13.41
C LEU A 58 -24.96 10.48 14.08
N ALA A 59 -24.60 9.41 14.79
CA ALA A 59 -25.53 8.60 15.56
C ALA A 59 -26.28 9.41 16.63
N LYS A 60 -25.57 10.31 17.35
CA LYS A 60 -26.19 11.25 18.30
C LYS A 60 -27.14 12.23 17.61
N SER A 61 -26.75 12.79 16.47
CA SER A 61 -27.58 13.71 15.68
C SER A 61 -28.88 13.09 15.16
N LEU A 62 -28.84 11.80 14.81
CA LEU A 62 -30.00 11.03 14.36
C LEU A 62 -30.95 10.63 15.51
N ASN A 63 -30.38 10.25 16.67
CA ASN A 63 -31.11 9.70 17.82
C ASN A 63 -31.30 10.70 18.99
N CYS A 64 -30.95 11.97 18.81
CA CYS A 64 -31.14 13.02 19.82
C CYS A 64 -32.63 13.18 20.17
N GLN A 65 -32.94 13.18 21.46
CA GLN A 65 -34.28 13.49 21.99
C GLN A 65 -34.39 14.94 22.49
N GLY A 66 -33.31 15.73 22.39
CA GLY A 66 -33.22 17.06 23.02
C GLY A 66 -33.19 17.00 24.56
N PRO A 67 -33.01 18.15 25.23
CA PRO A 67 -33.06 18.22 26.70
C PRO A 67 -34.47 17.90 27.24
N ASP A 68 -35.52 18.32 26.54
CA ASP A 68 -36.93 18.20 26.95
C ASP A 68 -37.64 16.94 26.41
N GLY A 69 -36.91 16.01 25.79
CA GLY A 69 -37.46 14.76 25.23
C GLY A 69 -38.24 14.90 23.91
N GLN A 70 -38.53 16.13 23.44
CA GLN A 70 -39.26 16.39 22.18
C GLN A 70 -38.37 16.75 20.98
N GLY A 71 -37.05 16.79 21.14
CA GLY A 71 -36.11 17.18 20.09
C GLY A 71 -36.07 16.22 18.90
N GLY A 72 -35.96 16.76 17.68
CA GLY A 72 -35.89 16.00 16.42
C GLY A 72 -34.47 15.55 16.02
N ILE A 73 -34.33 15.13 14.75
CA ILE A 73 -33.02 15.01 14.09
C ILE A 73 -32.37 16.40 14.07
N THR A 74 -31.11 16.51 14.48
CA THR A 74 -30.43 17.81 14.62
C THR A 74 -28.96 17.76 14.23
N ALA A 75 -28.45 18.83 13.62
CA ALA A 75 -27.02 19.05 13.44
C ALA A 75 -26.28 19.23 14.78
N THR A 76 -26.94 19.79 15.79
CA THR A 76 -26.38 20.09 17.12
C THR A 76 -26.96 19.15 18.19
N PRO A 77 -26.35 17.97 18.45
CA PRO A 77 -26.84 17.06 19.48
C PRO A 77 -26.64 17.65 20.87
N CYS A 78 -27.64 17.49 21.75
CA CYS A 78 -27.69 18.21 23.03
C CYS A 78 -26.67 17.75 24.09
N GLY A 79 -26.06 16.57 23.93
CA GLY A 79 -25.11 15.98 24.89
C GLY A 79 -25.69 15.55 26.25
N VAL A 80 -26.88 16.03 26.63
CA VAL A 80 -27.48 15.81 27.96
C VAL A 80 -28.57 14.73 28.01
N CYS A 81 -29.23 14.42 26.89
CA CYS A 81 -30.26 13.38 26.85
C CYS A 81 -29.66 11.97 27.00
N GLN A 82 -30.51 11.00 27.36
CA GLN A 82 -30.07 9.62 27.64
C GLN A 82 -29.38 8.99 26.43
N ALA A 83 -29.96 9.11 25.23
CA ALA A 83 -29.37 8.61 23.99
C ALA A 83 -27.97 9.21 23.71
N CYS A 84 -27.76 10.52 23.96
CA CYS A 84 -26.42 11.12 23.80
C CYS A 84 -25.39 10.53 24.77
N LYS A 85 -25.76 10.38 26.04
CA LYS A 85 -24.90 9.80 27.09
C LYS A 85 -24.57 8.33 26.84
N ASP A 86 -25.53 7.56 26.33
CA ASP A 86 -25.34 6.14 26.04
C ASP A 86 -24.49 5.93 24.78
N ILE A 87 -24.61 6.79 23.76
CA ILE A 87 -23.72 6.74 22.58
C ILE A 87 -22.29 7.16 22.95
N ASP A 88 -22.11 8.17 23.81
CA ASP A 88 -20.77 8.59 24.26
C ASP A 88 -20.11 7.54 25.17
N SER A 89 -20.88 6.86 26.02
CA SER A 89 -20.37 5.75 26.85
C SER A 89 -20.22 4.42 26.09
N GLY A 90 -20.80 4.29 24.89
CA GLY A 90 -20.75 3.07 24.07
C GLY A 90 -21.71 1.98 24.53
N ARG A 91 -22.86 2.35 25.11
CA ARG A 91 -23.88 1.45 25.67
C ARG A 91 -25.25 1.53 24.96
N PHE A 92 -25.35 2.36 23.93
CA PHE A 92 -26.62 2.57 23.22
C PHE A 92 -26.96 1.39 22.31
N VAL A 93 -28.09 0.72 22.58
CA VAL A 93 -28.47 -0.55 21.93
C VAL A 93 -28.62 -0.42 20.40
N ASP A 94 -29.12 0.72 19.93
CA ASP A 94 -29.33 0.98 18.49
C ASP A 94 -28.10 1.59 17.80
N TYR A 95 -26.93 1.60 18.45
CA TYR A 95 -25.63 1.96 17.84
C TYR A 95 -24.60 0.85 18.09
N THR A 96 -24.37 0.01 17.07
CA THR A 96 -23.39 -1.09 17.16
C THR A 96 -22.11 -0.70 16.44
N GLU A 97 -20.98 -0.76 17.14
CA GLU A 97 -19.64 -0.67 16.53
C GLU A 97 -19.06 -2.07 16.34
N LEU A 98 -18.68 -2.41 15.10
CA LEU A 98 -17.96 -3.61 14.75
C LEU A 98 -16.60 -3.22 14.16
N ASP A 99 -15.51 -3.72 14.75
CA ASP A 99 -14.16 -3.59 14.21
C ASP A 99 -13.88 -4.74 13.26
N ALA A 100 -13.84 -4.47 11.95
CA ALA A 100 -13.59 -5.48 10.94
C ALA A 100 -12.14 -6.01 10.95
N ALA A 101 -11.21 -5.41 11.70
CA ALA A 101 -9.88 -5.99 11.86
C ALA A 101 -9.89 -7.20 12.81
N SER A 102 -10.72 -7.14 13.86
CA SER A 102 -10.94 -8.21 14.83
C SER A 102 -12.00 -9.22 14.33
N ASN A 103 -13.09 -8.71 13.77
CA ASN A 103 -14.30 -9.45 13.42
C ASN A 103 -14.42 -9.55 11.88
N ARG A 104 -13.59 -10.41 11.28
CA ARG A 104 -13.44 -10.56 9.82
C ARG A 104 -14.48 -11.50 9.19
N GLY A 105 -15.20 -12.25 10.03
CA GLY A 105 -16.01 -13.40 9.63
C GLY A 105 -17.29 -13.01 8.88
N VAL A 106 -17.78 -13.93 8.05
CA VAL A 106 -19.09 -13.77 7.41
C VAL A 106 -20.20 -13.85 8.46
N ASP A 107 -20.05 -14.77 9.42
CA ASP A 107 -21.05 -15.10 10.43
C ASP A 107 -21.37 -13.91 11.36
N GLU A 108 -20.36 -13.12 11.70
CA GLU A 108 -20.49 -11.92 12.55
C GLU A 108 -21.26 -10.81 11.81
N VAL A 109 -20.93 -10.60 10.53
CA VAL A 109 -21.64 -9.65 9.67
C VAL A 109 -23.06 -10.13 9.39
N GLN A 110 -23.28 -11.43 9.13
CA GLN A 110 -24.62 -12.00 8.98
C GLN A 110 -25.45 -11.84 10.25
N SER A 111 -24.90 -12.15 11.43
CA SER A 111 -25.58 -11.94 12.72
C SER A 111 -26.00 -10.47 12.93
N LEU A 112 -25.16 -9.51 12.50
CA LEU A 112 -25.48 -8.09 12.53
C LEU A 112 -26.56 -7.70 11.50
N LEU A 113 -26.56 -8.33 10.32
CA LEU A 113 -27.59 -8.12 9.28
C LEU A 113 -28.95 -8.75 9.65
N GLU A 114 -28.97 -9.89 10.35
CA GLU A 114 -30.20 -10.47 10.91
C GLU A 114 -30.81 -9.53 11.96
N GLN A 115 -29.98 -8.96 12.83
CA GLN A 115 -30.40 -7.92 13.76
C GLN A 115 -30.89 -6.63 13.06
N ALA A 116 -30.50 -6.38 11.80
CA ALA A 116 -30.90 -5.19 11.03
C ALA A 116 -32.39 -5.18 10.65
N VAL A 117 -33.00 -6.37 10.54
CA VAL A 117 -34.40 -6.56 10.10
C VAL A 117 -35.41 -6.07 11.15
N TYR A 118 -34.97 -5.94 12.41
CA TYR A 118 -35.79 -5.49 13.53
C TYR A 118 -35.70 -3.97 13.72
N LYS A 119 -36.84 -3.36 14.02
CA LYS A 119 -36.95 -1.92 14.34
C LYS A 119 -36.08 -1.55 15.55
N PRO A 120 -35.64 -0.27 15.67
CA PRO A 120 -34.88 0.21 16.82
C PRO A 120 -35.65 0.05 18.13
N VAL A 121 -34.95 -0.15 19.24
CA VAL A 121 -35.54 -0.40 20.57
C VAL A 121 -35.77 0.89 21.36
N GLN A 122 -34.84 1.84 21.26
CA GLN A 122 -34.84 3.11 22.01
C GLN A 122 -34.69 4.34 21.09
N GLY A 123 -33.94 4.20 20.00
CA GLY A 123 -33.67 5.25 19.03
C GLY A 123 -34.77 5.43 17.96
N ARG A 124 -34.56 6.40 17.08
CA ARG A 124 -35.30 6.56 15.83
C ARG A 124 -34.66 5.77 14.69
N PHE A 125 -33.33 5.67 14.72
CA PHE A 125 -32.51 4.99 13.72
C PHE A 125 -31.60 3.96 14.39
N LYS A 126 -31.49 2.79 13.75
CA LYS A 126 -30.46 1.80 14.06
C LYS A 126 -29.24 2.11 13.20
N VAL A 127 -28.11 2.36 13.85
CA VAL A 127 -26.89 2.82 13.20
C VAL A 127 -25.80 1.77 13.40
N PHE A 128 -25.30 1.21 12.29
CA PHE A 128 -24.21 0.25 12.30
C PHE A 128 -22.92 0.88 11.82
N MET A 129 -21.95 0.99 12.72
CA MET A 129 -20.60 1.44 12.44
C MET A 129 -19.70 0.23 12.19
N ILE A 130 -19.09 0.15 11.01
CA ILE A 130 -18.07 -0.86 10.69
C ILE A 130 -16.74 -0.15 10.46
N ASP A 131 -15.81 -0.27 11.41
CA ASP A 131 -14.47 0.31 11.31
C ASP A 131 -13.50 -0.62 10.57
N GLU A 132 -12.52 -0.02 9.88
CA GLU A 132 -11.59 -0.66 8.95
C GLU A 132 -12.23 -1.72 8.01
N VAL A 133 -13.38 -1.39 7.41
CA VAL A 133 -14.23 -2.28 6.60
C VAL A 133 -13.48 -3.03 5.48
N HIS A 134 -12.36 -2.49 4.99
CA HIS A 134 -11.49 -3.15 4.01
C HIS A 134 -10.86 -4.47 4.50
N MET A 135 -10.94 -4.76 5.80
CA MET A 135 -10.47 -6.00 6.41
C MET A 135 -11.50 -7.14 6.32
N LEU A 136 -12.76 -6.84 5.97
CA LEU A 136 -13.79 -7.85 5.73
C LEU A 136 -13.44 -8.79 4.58
N THR A 137 -13.94 -10.02 4.66
CA THR A 137 -13.87 -10.99 3.57
C THR A 137 -14.82 -10.62 2.42
N ASN A 138 -14.48 -11.01 1.18
CA ASN A 138 -15.34 -10.77 0.01
C ASN A 138 -16.75 -11.39 0.18
N THR A 139 -16.84 -12.52 0.88
CA THR A 139 -18.09 -13.18 1.25
C THR A 139 -18.93 -12.35 2.23
N ALA A 140 -18.31 -11.69 3.22
CA ALA A 140 -18.99 -10.77 4.12
C ALA A 140 -19.49 -9.51 3.37
N PHE A 141 -18.69 -8.95 2.46
CA PHE A 141 -19.13 -7.86 1.59
C PHE A 141 -20.36 -8.24 0.75
N ASN A 142 -20.35 -9.43 0.14
CA ASN A 142 -21.47 -9.92 -0.67
C ASN A 142 -22.75 -10.12 0.16
N ALA A 143 -22.64 -10.55 1.42
CA ALA A 143 -23.78 -10.64 2.33
C ALA A 143 -24.41 -9.26 2.60
N MET A 144 -23.60 -8.21 2.74
CA MET A 144 -24.07 -6.84 2.95
C MET A 144 -24.75 -6.21 1.73
N LEU A 145 -24.41 -6.61 0.49
CA LEU A 145 -24.92 -5.97 -0.72
C LEU A 145 -26.45 -5.93 -0.78
N LYS A 146 -27.12 -7.01 -0.38
CA LYS A 146 -28.59 -7.09 -0.36
C LYS A 146 -29.22 -6.02 0.54
N THR A 147 -28.66 -5.82 1.74
CA THR A 147 -29.16 -4.84 2.72
C THR A 147 -28.70 -3.41 2.40
N LEU A 148 -27.62 -3.24 1.62
CA LEU A 148 -27.20 -1.93 1.10
C LEU A 148 -28.02 -1.50 -0.13
N GLU A 149 -28.58 -2.43 -0.90
CA GLU A 149 -29.48 -2.14 -2.02
C GLU A 149 -30.90 -1.80 -1.56
N GLU A 150 -31.45 -2.61 -0.64
CA GLU A 150 -32.80 -2.43 -0.11
C GLU A 150 -32.77 -2.26 1.44
N PRO A 151 -32.20 -1.15 1.95
CA PRO A 151 -32.12 -0.89 3.38
C PRO A 151 -33.49 -0.49 3.98
N PRO A 152 -33.83 -0.99 5.18
CA PRO A 152 -34.96 -0.45 5.96
C PRO A 152 -34.79 1.06 6.23
N GLU A 153 -35.88 1.82 6.20
CA GLU A 153 -35.86 3.30 6.33
C GLU A 153 -35.16 3.79 7.62
N TYR A 154 -35.29 3.04 8.71
CA TYR A 154 -34.71 3.30 10.01
C TYR A 154 -33.26 2.81 10.15
N LEU A 155 -32.71 2.10 9.16
CA LEU A 155 -31.34 1.57 9.19
C LEU A 155 -30.37 2.55 8.55
N LYS A 156 -29.21 2.76 9.18
CA LYS A 156 -28.11 3.58 8.65
C LYS A 156 -26.78 2.84 8.81
N PHE A 157 -26.07 2.62 7.71
CA PHE A 157 -24.71 2.12 7.71
C PHE A 157 -23.71 3.27 7.74
N VAL A 158 -22.68 3.11 8.57
CA VAL A 158 -21.50 3.97 8.60
C VAL A 158 -20.28 3.08 8.47
N LEU A 159 -19.64 3.10 7.31
CA LEU A 159 -18.44 2.35 7.02
C LEU A 159 -17.24 3.28 7.19
N ALA A 160 -16.14 2.79 7.74
CA ALA A 160 -14.89 3.52 7.80
C ALA A 160 -13.71 2.67 7.28
N THR A 161 -12.77 3.32 6.61
CA THR A 161 -11.56 2.64 6.11
C THR A 161 -10.36 3.57 6.03
N THR A 162 -9.17 3.05 6.30
CA THR A 162 -7.88 3.63 5.89
C THR A 162 -7.57 3.45 4.41
N ASP A 163 -8.08 2.40 3.78
CA ASP A 163 -7.84 2.06 2.38
C ASP A 163 -9.16 1.85 1.62
N PRO A 164 -9.58 2.82 0.78
CA PRO A 164 -10.78 2.67 -0.04
C PRO A 164 -10.59 1.82 -1.29
N GLN A 165 -9.35 1.56 -1.74
CA GLN A 165 -9.09 0.81 -2.98
C GLN A 165 -9.36 -0.70 -2.78
N LYS A 166 -9.21 -1.19 -1.55
CA LYS A 166 -9.55 -2.56 -1.16
C LYS A 166 -11.06 -2.82 -0.98
N VAL A 167 -11.90 -1.77 -0.98
CA VAL A 167 -13.36 -1.92 -0.84
C VAL A 167 -13.98 -2.16 -2.22
N PRO A 168 -14.83 -3.20 -2.39
CA PRO A 168 -15.47 -3.47 -3.69
C PRO A 168 -16.24 -2.27 -4.25
N VAL A 169 -16.08 -2.01 -5.55
CA VAL A 169 -16.74 -0.89 -6.25
C VAL A 169 -18.28 -0.95 -6.12
N THR A 170 -18.85 -2.16 -6.00
CA THR A 170 -20.27 -2.39 -5.73
C THR A 170 -20.74 -1.78 -4.41
N VAL A 171 -19.91 -1.77 -3.38
CA VAL A 171 -20.19 -1.09 -2.10
C VAL A 171 -19.94 0.41 -2.23
N LEU A 172 -18.83 0.80 -2.85
CA LEU A 172 -18.48 2.22 -3.06
C LEU A 172 -19.55 3.01 -3.81
N SER A 173 -20.22 2.40 -4.79
CA SER A 173 -21.30 3.04 -5.57
C SER A 173 -22.62 3.20 -4.81
N ARG A 174 -22.78 2.51 -3.67
CA ARG A 174 -23.98 2.54 -2.81
C ARG A 174 -23.76 3.38 -1.55
N CYS A 175 -22.58 3.97 -1.37
CA CYS A 175 -22.24 4.77 -0.18
C CYS A 175 -21.97 6.23 -0.54
N LEU A 176 -22.44 7.16 0.31
CA LEU A 176 -22.00 8.56 0.23
C LEU A 176 -20.60 8.68 0.85
N GLN A 177 -19.61 9.04 0.02
CA GLN A 177 -18.20 9.01 0.39
C GLN A 177 -17.72 10.35 0.94
N PHE A 178 -17.04 10.32 2.09
CA PHE A 178 -16.45 11.47 2.77
C PHE A 178 -14.98 11.19 3.10
N ASN A 179 -14.07 11.97 2.52
CA ASN A 179 -12.64 11.83 2.78
C ASN A 179 -12.19 12.81 3.88
N LEU A 180 -11.80 12.26 5.03
CA LEU A 180 -11.19 13.00 6.14
C LEU A 180 -9.70 13.17 5.87
N ARG A 181 -9.25 14.42 5.85
CA ARG A 181 -7.87 14.77 5.50
C ARG A 181 -6.96 14.62 6.73
N PRO A 182 -5.67 14.26 6.58
CA PRO A 182 -4.69 14.44 7.65
C PRO A 182 -4.66 15.91 8.08
N MET A 183 -4.54 16.15 9.39
CA MET A 183 -4.51 17.51 9.94
C MET A 183 -3.14 18.16 9.74
N ALA A 184 -3.10 19.47 9.52
CA ALA A 184 -1.86 20.22 9.46
C ALA A 184 -1.17 20.25 10.86
N PRO A 185 0.16 20.16 10.95
CA PRO A 185 0.87 20.20 12.23
C PRO A 185 0.55 21.43 13.09
N GLU A 186 0.30 22.57 12.45
CA GLU A 186 -0.05 23.84 13.09
C GLU A 186 -1.41 23.72 13.80
N THR A 187 -2.42 23.17 13.12
CA THR A 187 -3.74 22.90 13.69
C THR A 187 -3.71 21.87 14.82
N VAL A 188 -2.80 20.89 14.75
CA VAL A 188 -2.58 19.94 15.85
C VAL A 188 -1.94 20.64 17.05
N LEU A 189 -0.94 21.49 16.83
CA LEU A 189 -0.29 22.29 17.88
C LEU A 189 -1.27 23.24 18.58
N GLU A 190 -2.11 23.97 17.84
CA GLU A 190 -3.15 24.85 18.38
C GLU A 190 -4.09 24.07 19.31
N HIS A 191 -4.54 22.89 18.88
CA HIS A 191 -5.42 22.06 19.70
C HIS A 191 -4.71 21.52 20.95
N LEU A 192 -3.50 20.97 20.82
CA LEU A 192 -2.70 20.48 21.96
C LEU A 192 -2.47 21.61 22.99
N THR A 193 -2.22 22.83 22.53
CA THR A 193 -2.08 24.02 23.40
C THR A 193 -3.36 24.27 24.19
N SER A 194 -4.54 24.22 23.55
CA SER A 194 -5.83 24.39 24.24
C SER A 194 -6.14 23.27 25.24
N VAL A 195 -5.77 22.02 24.92
CA VAL A 195 -5.96 20.85 25.78
C VAL A 195 -5.09 20.93 27.03
N LEU A 196 -3.82 21.29 26.89
CA LEU A 196 -2.88 21.39 28.01
C LEU A 196 -3.18 22.58 28.93
N GLN A 197 -3.69 23.68 28.38
CA GLN A 197 -4.23 24.79 29.16
C GLN A 197 -5.45 24.35 30.00
N ALA A 198 -6.34 23.52 29.44
CA ALA A 198 -7.50 23.00 30.16
C ALA A 198 -7.12 22.00 31.27
N GLU A 199 -6.06 21.21 31.07
CA GLU A 199 -5.53 20.27 32.07
C GLU A 199 -4.52 20.91 33.05
N GLN A 200 -4.17 22.18 32.87
CA GLN A 200 -3.19 22.92 33.67
C GLN A 200 -1.77 22.31 33.68
N VAL A 201 -1.37 21.71 32.56
CA VAL A 201 -0.05 21.09 32.38
C VAL A 201 0.93 22.12 31.78
N PRO A 202 2.08 22.41 32.43
CA PRO A 202 3.11 23.28 31.86
C PRO A 202 3.79 22.60 30.67
N ALA A 203 3.93 23.33 29.56
CA ALA A 203 4.49 22.82 28.32
C ALA A 203 5.29 23.85 27.54
N GLU A 204 6.44 23.44 27.01
CA GLU A 204 7.27 24.27 26.12
C GLU A 204 6.71 24.25 24.69
N PRO A 205 6.68 25.41 23.97
CA PRO A 205 6.19 25.45 22.59
C PRO A 205 6.94 24.51 21.64
N GLN A 206 8.24 24.25 21.88
CA GLN A 206 9.05 23.34 21.07
C GLN A 206 8.63 21.88 21.25
N ALA A 207 8.36 21.45 22.49
CA ALA A 207 7.81 20.14 22.81
C ALA A 207 6.48 19.88 22.07
N LEU A 208 5.59 20.88 22.00
CA LEU A 208 4.32 20.77 21.27
C LEU A 208 4.50 20.68 19.76
N ARG A 209 5.48 21.40 19.18
CA ARG A 209 5.85 21.27 17.76
C ARG A 209 6.34 19.85 17.43
N LEU A 210 7.16 19.26 18.30
CA LEU A 210 7.65 17.88 18.14
C LEU A 210 6.51 16.87 18.19
N LEU A 211 5.62 16.96 19.19
CA LEU A 211 4.43 16.09 19.32
C LEU A 211 3.50 16.22 18.11
N ALA A 212 3.22 17.44 17.65
CA ALA A 212 2.35 17.70 16.51
C ALA A 212 2.91 17.15 15.18
N ARG A 213 4.24 17.24 14.98
CA ARG A 213 4.93 16.62 13.83
C ARG A 213 4.93 15.09 13.93
N ALA A 214 5.27 14.53 15.10
CA ALA A 214 5.30 13.09 15.35
C ALA A 214 3.92 12.41 15.16
N ALA A 215 2.83 13.13 15.42
CA ALA A 215 1.47 12.67 15.21
C ALA A 215 1.07 12.45 13.74
N ARG A 216 1.85 12.93 12.76
CA ARG A 216 1.62 12.72 11.31
C ARG A 216 0.18 13.02 10.85
N GLY A 217 -0.42 14.07 11.42
CA GLY A 217 -1.78 14.53 11.10
C GLY A 217 -2.93 13.73 11.74
N SER A 218 -2.64 12.84 12.69
CA SER A 218 -3.61 12.08 13.49
C SER A 218 -3.81 12.69 14.87
N MET A 219 -5.00 13.23 15.15
CA MET A 219 -5.30 13.84 16.45
C MET A 219 -5.32 12.80 17.59
N ARG A 220 -5.77 11.58 17.32
CA ARG A 220 -5.74 10.49 18.31
C ARG A 220 -4.30 10.19 18.75
N ASP A 221 -3.38 10.15 17.81
CA ASP A 221 -1.98 9.82 18.10
C ASP A 221 -1.28 11.03 18.74
N ALA A 222 -1.60 12.27 18.34
CA ALA A 222 -1.15 13.50 19.01
C ALA A 222 -1.49 13.51 20.52
N LEU A 223 -2.76 13.26 20.87
CA LEU A 223 -3.20 13.20 22.26
C LEU A 223 -2.55 12.01 23.01
N SER A 224 -2.44 10.85 22.36
CA SER A 224 -1.83 9.65 22.97
C SER A 224 -0.33 9.80 23.21
N LEU A 225 0.40 10.52 22.34
CA LEU A 225 1.81 10.87 22.54
C LEU A 225 1.96 11.94 23.63
N THR A 226 1.00 12.88 23.72
CA THR A 226 0.98 13.89 24.79
C THR A 226 0.75 13.24 26.17
N ASP A 227 -0.19 12.28 26.29
CA ASP A 227 -0.38 11.47 27.51
C ASP A 227 0.92 10.76 27.94
N GLN A 228 1.63 10.14 26.98
CA GLN A 228 2.91 9.47 27.24
C GLN A 228 4.00 10.46 27.68
N ALA A 229 4.06 11.64 27.06
CA ALA A 229 5.03 12.67 27.37
C ALA A 229 4.79 13.29 28.76
N ILE A 230 3.53 13.45 29.18
CA ILE A 230 3.18 13.87 30.54
C ILE A 230 3.62 12.82 31.56
N ALA A 231 3.42 11.54 31.27
CA ALA A 231 3.84 10.44 32.14
C ALA A 231 5.37 10.31 32.24
N PHE A 232 6.09 10.54 31.13
CA PHE A 232 7.55 10.52 31.08
C PHE A 232 8.18 11.74 31.77
N GLY A 233 7.65 12.94 31.51
CA GLY A 233 8.10 14.21 32.09
C GLY A 233 7.56 14.50 33.50
N ASN A 234 6.97 13.52 34.17
CA ASN A 234 6.43 13.62 35.54
C ASN A 234 5.48 14.83 35.76
N GLY A 235 4.65 15.13 34.76
CA GLY A 235 3.71 16.27 34.78
C GLY A 235 4.16 17.53 34.04
N GLU A 236 5.39 17.58 33.50
CA GLU A 236 5.90 18.72 32.73
C GLU A 236 6.32 18.31 31.31
N LEU A 237 6.02 19.14 30.30
CA LEU A 237 6.32 18.87 28.89
C LEU A 237 7.50 19.71 28.39
N LEU A 238 8.72 19.24 28.70
CA LEU A 238 10.00 19.82 28.27
C LEU A 238 10.48 19.21 26.94
N GLU A 239 11.13 20.01 26.09
CA GLU A 239 11.58 19.61 24.75
C GLU A 239 12.52 18.40 24.80
N ASN A 240 13.55 18.45 25.65
CA ASN A 240 14.54 17.37 25.78
C ASN A 240 13.89 16.04 26.21
N GLY A 241 12.93 16.09 27.13
CA GLY A 241 12.18 14.91 27.56
C GLY A 241 11.32 14.32 26.45
N VAL A 242 10.64 15.19 25.67
CA VAL A 242 9.86 14.78 24.50
C VAL A 242 10.74 14.20 23.38
N ARG A 243 11.92 14.78 23.11
CA ARG A 243 12.89 14.21 22.16
C ARG A 243 13.32 12.81 22.57
N GLN A 244 13.71 12.65 23.84
CA GLN A 244 14.15 11.36 24.37
C GLN A 244 13.03 10.30 24.31
N MET A 245 11.79 10.67 24.67
CA MET A 245 10.62 9.78 24.58
C MET A 245 10.32 9.37 23.13
N LEU A 246 10.39 10.30 22.17
CA LEU A 246 10.12 10.03 20.76
C LEU A 246 11.27 9.29 20.05
N GLY A 247 12.43 9.15 20.69
CA GLY A 247 13.67 8.72 20.02
C GLY A 247 14.03 9.62 18.83
N SER A 248 13.65 10.91 18.90
CA SER A 248 13.80 11.85 17.80
C SER A 248 15.15 12.56 17.89
N VAL A 249 16.00 12.26 16.90
CA VAL A 249 17.38 12.73 16.83
C VAL A 249 17.43 14.25 16.89
N ASP A 250 18.28 14.78 17.77
CA ASP A 250 18.58 16.21 17.81
C ASP A 250 19.14 16.66 16.45
N ARG A 251 18.61 17.77 15.94
CA ARG A 251 19.03 18.35 14.66
C ARG A 251 20.51 18.74 14.69
N GLY A 252 21.09 19.02 15.86
CA GLY A 252 22.53 19.16 16.04
C GLY A 252 23.35 17.96 15.53
N HIS A 253 22.89 16.72 15.76
CA HIS A 253 23.55 15.51 15.23
C HIS A 253 23.39 15.39 13.71
N VAL A 254 22.20 15.71 13.19
CA VAL A 254 21.90 15.72 11.75
C VAL A 254 22.76 16.74 11.01
N PHE A 255 22.87 17.96 11.52
CA PHE A 255 23.73 19.00 10.97
C PHE A 255 25.20 18.61 11.02
N LYS A 256 25.67 18.04 12.14
CA LYS A 256 27.04 17.53 12.27
C LYS A 256 27.36 16.41 11.28
N LEU A 257 26.41 15.50 11.03
CA LEU A 257 26.56 14.44 10.00
C LEU A 257 26.63 15.03 8.59
N ILE A 258 25.72 15.95 8.24
CA ILE A 258 25.70 16.60 6.92
C ILE A 258 26.97 17.43 6.70
N GLU A 259 27.46 18.14 7.72
CA GLU A 259 28.70 18.90 7.70
C GLU A 259 29.93 18.00 7.51
N ALA A 260 30.03 16.91 8.27
CA ALA A 260 31.11 15.94 8.12
C ALA A 260 31.11 15.30 6.71
N LEU A 261 29.92 14.99 6.18
CA LEU A 261 29.76 14.50 4.81
C LEU A 261 30.14 15.55 3.75
N ALA A 262 29.79 16.83 3.96
CA ALA A 262 30.20 17.93 3.08
C ALA A 262 31.73 18.08 3.05
N LEU A 263 32.39 18.02 4.22
CA LEU A 263 33.84 18.15 4.38
C LEU A 263 34.62 16.88 4.00
N GLY A 264 33.95 15.74 3.81
CA GLY A 264 34.59 14.45 3.52
C GLY A 264 35.16 13.73 4.74
N ASP A 265 34.81 14.16 5.96
CA ASP A 265 35.31 13.60 7.22
C ASP A 265 34.55 12.32 7.61
N GLY A 266 35.00 11.19 7.06
CA GLY A 266 34.47 9.87 7.40
C GLY A 266 34.67 9.47 8.86
N ARG A 267 35.63 10.06 9.58
CA ARG A 267 35.81 9.77 11.01
C ARG A 267 34.67 10.39 11.81
N THR A 268 34.39 11.68 11.61
CA THR A 268 33.29 12.35 12.33
C THR A 268 31.93 11.72 12.00
N VAL A 269 31.73 11.20 10.78
CA VAL A 269 30.53 10.43 10.42
C VAL A 269 30.39 9.15 11.26
N VAL A 270 31.46 8.35 11.38
CA VAL A 270 31.46 7.11 12.17
C VAL A 270 31.33 7.41 13.67
N ASP A 271 32.14 8.33 14.21
CA ASP A 271 32.11 8.73 15.63
C ASP A 271 30.72 9.26 16.04
N THR A 272 30.05 10.02 15.17
CA THR A 272 28.69 10.54 15.41
C THR A 272 27.62 9.46 15.25
N SER A 273 27.77 8.55 14.29
CA SER A 273 26.87 7.38 14.16
C SER A 273 26.97 6.45 15.38
N GLU A 274 28.16 6.33 15.98
CA GLU A 274 28.35 5.52 17.19
C GLU A 274 27.76 6.20 18.43
N ALA A 275 27.82 7.54 18.52
CA ALA A 275 27.13 8.30 19.57
C ALA A 275 25.62 8.07 19.52
N LEU A 276 24.99 8.22 18.34
CA LEU A 276 23.57 7.94 18.13
C LEU A 276 23.18 6.51 18.57
N ARG A 277 24.03 5.52 18.28
CA ARG A 277 23.84 4.13 18.73
C ARG A 277 23.90 3.98 20.25
N ARG A 278 24.82 4.68 20.94
CA ARG A 278 24.96 4.64 22.41
C ARG A 278 23.75 5.29 23.10
N ASP A 279 23.21 6.34 22.51
CA ASP A 279 22.05 7.08 23.02
C ASP A 279 20.70 6.42 22.65
N GLY A 280 20.73 5.28 21.93
CA GLY A 280 19.53 4.51 21.56
C GLY A 280 18.69 5.16 20.45
N MET A 281 19.26 6.09 19.68
CA MET A 281 18.56 6.79 18.60
C MET A 281 18.37 5.89 17.37
N SER A 282 17.18 5.90 16.77
CA SER A 282 16.91 5.06 15.59
C SER A 282 17.57 5.60 14.32
N ALA A 283 18.16 4.68 13.55
CA ALA A 283 18.69 4.96 12.21
C ALA A 283 17.58 5.46 11.26
N ALA A 284 16.36 4.95 11.40
CA ALA A 284 15.22 5.36 10.57
C ALA A 284 14.82 6.82 10.82
N SER A 285 14.77 7.24 12.08
CA SER A 285 14.52 8.64 12.48
C SER A 285 15.65 9.55 12.04
N THR A 286 16.91 9.10 12.16
CA THR A 286 18.10 9.85 11.70
C THR A 286 18.01 10.14 10.21
N LEU A 287 17.76 9.13 9.38
CA LEU A 287 17.64 9.30 7.93
C LEU A 287 16.40 10.10 7.53
N GLU A 288 15.27 9.99 8.25
CA GLU A 288 14.07 10.82 8.01
C GLU A 288 14.36 12.30 8.23
N GLU A 289 15.02 12.66 9.34
CA GLU A 289 15.37 14.06 9.65
C GLU A 289 16.47 14.60 8.72
N MET A 290 17.48 13.79 8.38
CA MET A 290 18.47 14.15 7.35
C MET A 290 17.77 14.43 6.01
N THR A 291 16.81 13.61 5.60
CA THR A 291 16.04 13.81 4.36
C THR A 291 15.29 15.15 4.37
N ALA A 292 14.69 15.53 5.50
CA ALA A 292 13.99 16.81 5.67
C ALA A 292 14.94 18.02 5.58
N VAL A 293 16.11 17.96 6.23
CA VAL A 293 17.12 19.02 6.17
C VAL A 293 17.69 19.16 4.74
N LEU A 294 18.01 18.05 4.09
CA LEU A 294 18.53 18.04 2.71
C LEU A 294 17.49 18.56 1.69
N GLN A 295 16.20 18.27 1.91
CA GLN A 295 15.11 18.88 1.12
C GLN A 295 15.11 20.40 1.30
N ALA A 296 15.23 20.91 2.53
CA ALA A 296 15.26 22.34 2.81
C ALA A 296 16.50 23.01 2.18
N MET A 297 17.68 22.40 2.29
CA MET A 297 18.91 22.84 1.62
C MET A 297 18.74 22.93 0.10
N ALA A 298 18.22 21.87 -0.53
CA ALA A 298 17.98 21.83 -1.97
C ALA A 298 16.98 22.89 -2.45
N VAL A 299 15.93 23.15 -1.66
CA VAL A 299 14.95 24.21 -1.94
C VAL A 299 15.60 25.60 -1.85
N LEU A 300 16.46 25.84 -0.87
CA LEU A 300 17.19 27.11 -0.73
C LEU A 300 18.20 27.32 -1.87
N GLN A 301 18.90 26.26 -2.29
CA GLN A 301 19.82 26.29 -3.44
C GLN A 301 19.09 26.58 -4.76
N ALA A 302 17.90 25.98 -4.97
CA ALA A 302 17.12 26.16 -6.19
C ALA A 302 16.30 27.46 -6.23
N VAL A 303 15.84 27.96 -5.07
CA VAL A 303 15.00 29.17 -4.95
C VAL A 303 15.52 30.07 -3.81
N PRO A 304 16.60 30.84 -4.03
CA PRO A 304 17.22 31.67 -3.00
C PRO A 304 16.29 32.73 -2.39
N SER A 305 15.32 33.24 -3.16
CA SER A 305 14.30 34.20 -2.68
C SER A 305 13.38 33.63 -1.58
N ARG A 306 13.40 32.31 -1.36
CA ARG A 306 12.72 31.69 -0.21
C ARG A 306 13.49 31.89 1.11
N ALA A 307 14.80 32.16 1.07
CA ALA A 307 15.58 32.50 2.26
C ALA A 307 15.19 33.87 2.83
N GLU A 308 14.82 34.82 1.96
CA GLU A 308 14.43 36.19 2.34
C GLU A 308 12.99 36.29 2.87
N SER A 309 12.15 35.27 2.59
CA SER A 309 10.75 35.18 3.01
C SER A 309 10.50 34.13 4.09
N ALA A 310 11.54 33.41 4.52
CA ALA A 310 11.50 32.59 5.71
C ALA A 310 11.73 33.46 6.95
N ASP A 311 10.66 33.80 7.67
CA ASP A 311 10.74 34.53 8.94
C ASP A 311 11.64 33.77 9.92
N SER A 312 12.86 34.29 10.13
CA SER A 312 13.90 33.74 11.01
C SER A 312 13.50 33.67 12.49
N ALA A 313 12.36 34.26 12.85
CA ALA A 313 11.72 34.10 14.17
C ALA A 313 10.93 32.78 14.34
N THR A 314 10.63 32.06 13.25
CA THR A 314 9.71 30.90 13.28
C THR A 314 10.44 29.57 13.40
N ASP A 315 11.59 29.42 12.71
CA ASP A 315 12.40 28.21 12.67
C ASP A 315 13.86 28.50 13.08
N PRO A 316 14.29 28.10 14.29
CA PRO A 316 15.67 28.36 14.76
C PRO A 316 16.73 27.65 13.91
N ASP A 317 16.35 26.57 13.21
CA ASP A 317 17.22 25.73 12.39
C ASP A 317 17.52 26.33 11.00
N ALA A 318 16.87 27.44 10.63
CA ALA A 318 17.01 28.06 9.31
C ALA A 318 18.44 28.55 9.03
N ALA A 319 19.15 29.05 10.05
CA ALA A 319 20.51 29.58 9.92
C ALA A 319 21.53 28.47 9.57
N ASP A 320 21.50 27.34 10.29
CA ASP A 320 22.36 26.19 10.01
C ASP A 320 22.00 25.51 8.69
N THR A 321 20.71 25.44 8.36
CA THR A 321 20.27 24.91 7.06
C THR A 321 20.81 25.75 5.90
N ALA A 322 20.78 27.08 6.00
CA ALA A 322 21.35 27.98 4.99
C ALA A 322 22.89 27.88 4.92
N ARG A 323 23.56 27.76 6.08
CA ARG A 323 25.01 27.53 6.17
C ARG A 323 25.42 26.27 5.42
N LEU A 324 24.76 25.14 5.69
CA LEU A 324 25.04 23.86 5.03
C LEU A 324 24.69 23.87 3.54
N ALA A 325 23.59 24.54 3.16
CA ALA A 325 23.21 24.73 1.76
C ALA A 325 24.27 25.49 0.94
N SER A 326 25.07 26.37 1.59
CA SER A 326 26.22 27.03 0.96
C SER A 326 27.51 26.20 0.97
N LEU A 327 27.64 25.25 1.89
CA LEU A 327 28.84 24.41 2.07
C LEU A 327 28.84 23.20 1.12
N MET A 328 27.69 22.58 0.91
CA MET A 328 27.53 21.39 0.07
C MET A 328 27.05 21.77 -1.34
N PRO A 329 27.71 21.31 -2.41
CA PRO A 329 27.22 21.45 -3.79
C PRO A 329 25.80 20.89 -4.00
N ALA A 330 25.06 21.44 -4.95
CA ALA A 330 23.67 21.06 -5.19
C ALA A 330 23.50 19.62 -5.72
N ASP A 331 24.46 19.14 -6.52
CA ASP A 331 24.53 17.75 -6.99
C ASP A 331 24.85 16.77 -5.85
N GLU A 332 25.80 17.11 -4.97
CA GLU A 332 26.04 16.34 -3.74
C GLU A 332 24.81 16.32 -2.82
N THR A 333 24.11 17.45 -2.69
CA THR A 333 22.89 17.58 -1.88
C THR A 333 21.78 16.68 -2.40
N GLN A 334 21.56 16.64 -3.72
CA GLN A 334 20.60 15.72 -4.36
C GLN A 334 21.02 14.24 -4.23
N LEU A 335 22.31 13.94 -4.37
CA LEU A 335 22.84 12.58 -4.24
C LEU A 335 22.65 12.07 -2.80
N LEU A 336 23.01 12.86 -1.79
CA LEU A 336 22.83 12.49 -0.38
C LEU A 336 21.35 12.37 -0.02
N TYR A 337 20.48 13.25 -0.53
CA TYR A 337 19.02 13.12 -0.37
C TYR A 337 18.50 11.78 -0.91
N SER A 338 18.93 11.39 -2.11
CA SER A 338 18.59 10.10 -2.74
C SER A 338 19.11 8.90 -1.93
N LEU A 339 20.36 8.97 -1.46
CA LEU A 339 20.97 7.93 -0.61
C LEU A 339 20.23 7.76 0.72
N CYS A 340 19.85 8.87 1.38
CA CYS A 340 19.05 8.81 2.61
C CYS A 340 17.67 8.21 2.36
N LEU A 341 16.99 8.62 1.28
CA LEU A 341 15.64 8.15 0.94
C LEU A 341 15.62 6.65 0.63
N HIS A 342 16.56 6.16 -0.19
CA HIS A 342 16.67 4.72 -0.49
C HIS A 342 17.19 3.92 0.72
N GLY A 343 18.16 4.47 1.45
CA GLY A 343 18.76 3.85 2.63
C GLY A 343 17.73 3.47 3.70
N ARG A 344 16.66 4.27 3.85
CA ARG A 344 15.52 3.94 4.73
C ARG A 344 14.83 2.61 4.39
N GLY A 345 14.74 2.26 3.11
CA GLY A 345 14.19 0.97 2.67
C GLY A 345 15.17 -0.19 2.85
N GLU A 346 16.47 0.10 2.87
CA GLU A 346 17.54 -0.90 3.04
C GLU A 346 17.86 -1.22 4.51
N LEU A 347 17.39 -0.41 5.48
CA LEU A 347 17.68 -0.62 6.91
C LEU A 347 17.40 -2.03 7.41
N GLY A 348 16.30 -2.65 6.95
CA GLY A 348 15.91 -4.01 7.32
C GLY A 348 16.67 -5.14 6.60
N LEU A 349 17.60 -4.81 5.69
CA LEU A 349 18.47 -5.77 4.99
C LEU A 349 19.86 -5.88 5.63
N ALA A 350 20.21 -4.94 6.51
CA ALA A 350 21.48 -4.89 7.22
C ALA A 350 21.46 -5.77 8.47
N PRO A 351 22.63 -6.20 9.00
CA PRO A 351 22.70 -7.01 10.21
C PRO A 351 22.26 -6.26 11.48
N ASP A 352 22.42 -4.93 11.52
CA ASP A 352 21.96 -4.05 12.59
C ASP A 352 21.75 -2.61 12.07
N GLU A 353 20.98 -1.79 12.81
CA GLU A 353 20.66 -0.40 12.44
C GLU A 353 21.90 0.51 12.29
N TYR A 354 22.95 0.28 13.09
CA TYR A 354 24.15 1.10 13.06
C TYR A 354 25.01 0.82 11.83
N ALA A 355 25.19 -0.45 11.49
CA ALA A 355 25.82 -0.87 10.24
C ALA A 355 25.04 -0.34 9.03
N ALA A 356 23.71 -0.37 9.08
CA ALA A 356 22.86 0.19 8.04
C ALA A 356 23.08 1.70 7.84
N LEU A 357 22.95 2.49 8.92
CA LEU A 357 23.16 3.93 8.91
C LEU A 357 24.57 4.28 8.40
N THR A 358 25.58 3.67 9.02
CA THR A 358 26.99 3.92 8.68
C THR A 358 27.27 3.63 7.21
N MET A 359 26.79 2.50 6.68
CA MET A 359 26.99 2.16 5.26
C MET A 359 26.22 3.09 4.31
N VAL A 360 25.03 3.56 4.66
CA VAL A 360 24.29 4.56 3.86
C VAL A 360 25.07 5.88 3.78
N LEU A 361 25.64 6.35 4.89
CA LEU A 361 26.38 7.61 4.92
C LEU A 361 27.76 7.50 4.24
N LEU A 362 28.49 6.41 4.46
CA LEU A 362 29.79 6.17 3.82
C LEU A 362 29.72 6.03 2.29
N ARG A 363 28.56 5.66 1.72
CA ARG A 363 28.36 5.63 0.25
C ARG A 363 28.62 6.98 -0.41
N LEU A 364 28.24 8.11 0.21
CA LEU A 364 28.51 9.43 -0.37
C LEU A 364 30.03 9.70 -0.44
N LEU A 365 30.76 9.34 0.61
CA LEU A 365 32.20 9.55 0.69
C LEU A 365 32.97 8.76 -0.38
N ALA A 366 32.46 7.60 -0.80
CA ALA A 366 33.03 6.82 -1.89
C ALA A 366 32.95 7.52 -3.27
N PHE A 367 32.03 8.49 -3.44
CA PHE A 367 31.93 9.31 -4.65
C PHE A 367 32.73 10.61 -4.59
N LYS A 368 33.28 10.99 -3.42
CA LYS A 368 34.13 12.18 -3.32
C LYS A 368 35.52 11.91 -3.90
N PRO A 369 36.03 12.77 -4.81
CA PRO A 369 37.40 12.64 -5.30
C PRO A 369 38.37 12.86 -4.15
N SER A 370 39.14 11.83 -3.81
CA SER A 370 40.11 11.88 -2.70
C SER A 370 41.20 12.93 -2.97
N SER A 371 41.10 14.09 -2.32
CA SER A 371 42.14 15.13 -2.35
C SER A 371 43.44 14.68 -1.67
N ALA A 372 43.42 13.56 -0.95
CA ALA A 372 44.60 12.92 -0.36
C ALA A 372 45.43 12.08 -1.36
N ALA A 373 44.96 11.91 -2.60
CA ALA A 373 45.70 11.22 -3.68
C ALA A 373 46.37 12.18 -4.68
N ALA A 374 46.77 13.38 -4.24
CA ALA A 374 47.53 14.32 -5.05
C ALA A 374 49.02 13.94 -5.13
N SER A 375 49.39 13.11 -6.11
CA SER A 375 50.73 13.13 -6.72
C SER A 375 50.59 13.50 -8.21
N PRO A 376 51.44 14.40 -8.74
CA PRO A 376 51.20 15.00 -10.05
C PRO A 376 51.62 14.06 -11.19
N ALA A 377 50.68 13.27 -11.69
CA ALA A 377 50.76 12.71 -13.04
C ALA A 377 50.17 13.72 -14.03
N SER A 378 51.05 14.36 -14.79
CA SER A 378 50.68 15.38 -15.78
C SER A 378 49.78 14.83 -16.89
N THR A 379 48.61 15.45 -17.04
CA THR A 379 48.02 15.90 -18.31
C THR A 379 48.25 15.04 -19.57
N GLU A 380 47.19 14.40 -20.07
CA GLU A 380 46.80 14.57 -21.48
C GLU A 380 45.30 14.22 -21.70
N LYS A 381 44.42 15.24 -21.67
CA LYS A 381 43.10 15.14 -22.31
C LYS A 381 43.30 15.28 -23.82
N LYS A 382 43.30 14.15 -24.55
CA LYS A 382 43.40 14.16 -26.02
C LYS A 382 42.04 14.15 -26.70
N THR A 383 41.26 15.21 -26.48
CA THR A 383 40.08 15.53 -27.30
C THR A 383 40.51 16.37 -28.49
N LEU A 384 40.57 15.77 -29.67
CA LEU A 384 40.81 16.47 -30.94
C LEU A 384 39.94 15.85 -32.04
N ASN A 385 39.01 16.64 -32.57
CA ASN A 385 38.70 16.70 -34.00
C ASN A 385 37.83 17.92 -34.29
N GLU A 386 38.47 19.02 -34.66
CA GLU A 386 37.86 20.10 -35.42
C GLU A 386 38.80 20.49 -36.57
N ALA A 387 38.22 21.00 -37.66
CA ALA A 387 38.81 20.94 -39.01
C ALA A 387 39.93 21.99 -39.27
N PRO A 388 40.80 21.78 -40.29
CA PRO A 388 42.10 22.44 -40.34
C PRO A 388 42.12 23.82 -41.03
N GLY A 389 42.91 24.74 -40.46
CA GLY A 389 43.36 25.98 -41.11
C GLY A 389 44.57 25.75 -42.03
N ALA A 390 44.72 26.60 -43.05
CA ALA A 390 45.62 26.37 -44.18
C ALA A 390 47.04 26.97 -44.02
N VAL A 391 48.04 26.16 -44.41
CA VAL A 391 49.26 26.51 -45.17
C VAL A 391 50.20 27.62 -44.63
N SER A 392 51.43 27.23 -44.25
CA SER A 392 52.65 27.59 -45.00
C SER A 392 53.89 26.86 -44.48
N VAL A 393 54.70 26.32 -45.42
CA VAL A 393 56.02 25.70 -45.19
C VAL A 393 57.10 26.70 -45.64
N PRO A 394 58.41 26.58 -45.26
CA PRO A 394 59.29 25.66 -45.99
C PRO A 394 60.49 25.04 -45.21
N ALA A 395 60.88 23.83 -45.65
CA ALA A 395 62.27 23.33 -45.80
C ALA A 395 63.13 23.06 -44.52
N THR A 396 64.13 22.15 -44.50
CA THR A 396 64.85 21.46 -45.61
C THR A 396 65.46 20.09 -45.17
N VAL A 397 65.41 19.09 -46.07
CA VAL A 397 66.25 17.86 -46.28
C VAL A 397 67.02 17.11 -45.16
N ALA A 398 66.84 15.78 -45.10
CA ALA A 398 67.82 14.69 -45.44
C ALA A 398 67.47 13.37 -44.69
N SER A 399 66.99 12.29 -45.34
CA SER A 399 67.75 11.21 -46.02
C SER A 399 68.51 10.25 -45.08
N ALA A 400 68.49 8.90 -45.21
CA ALA A 400 67.97 8.03 -46.28
C ALA A 400 67.82 6.52 -45.88
N ARG A 401 66.99 5.77 -46.64
CA ARG A 401 67.06 4.33 -47.09
C ARG A 401 67.31 3.18 -46.08
N GLY A 402 66.73 1.97 -46.20
CA GLY A 402 65.67 1.43 -47.09
C GLY A 402 65.94 0.03 -47.68
N THR A 403 64.91 -0.85 -47.77
CA THR A 403 64.75 -2.05 -48.65
C THR A 403 63.32 -2.61 -48.46
N ALA A 404 62.43 -2.60 -49.48
CA ALA A 404 62.15 -3.61 -50.53
C ALA A 404 61.44 -4.90 -50.01
N GLU A 405 60.19 -5.30 -50.28
CA GLU A 405 59.12 -5.08 -51.33
C GLU A 405 58.94 -6.25 -52.34
N ILE A 406 57.69 -6.42 -52.85
CA ILE A 406 57.16 -7.20 -54.02
C ILE A 406 56.43 -8.52 -53.62
N ALA A 407 55.21 -8.89 -54.07
CA ALA A 407 54.05 -8.28 -54.76
C ALA A 407 52.83 -9.28 -54.58
N ALA A 408 51.56 -9.10 -54.99
CA ALA A 408 50.95 -8.36 -56.11
C ALA A 408 49.45 -8.00 -55.90
N ALA A 409 48.87 -7.27 -56.87
CA ALA A 409 47.56 -6.61 -56.89
C ALA A 409 46.43 -7.51 -57.52
N PRO A 410 45.14 -7.09 -57.76
CA PRO A 410 44.63 -5.70 -57.84
C PRO A 410 43.20 -5.38 -57.31
N ALA A 411 42.85 -4.09 -57.46
CA ALA A 411 41.52 -3.51 -57.70
C ALA A 411 40.47 -3.43 -56.55
N SER A 412 40.26 -2.18 -56.12
CA SER A 412 39.09 -1.58 -55.48
C SER A 412 37.70 -2.12 -55.87
N ILE A 413 36.75 -2.13 -54.91
CA ILE A 413 35.61 -1.17 -54.84
C ILE A 413 34.82 -1.30 -53.51
N SER A 414 34.56 -0.13 -52.92
CA SER A 414 33.52 0.29 -51.94
C SER A 414 32.57 -0.69 -51.21
N VAL A 415 32.53 -0.47 -49.89
CA VAL A 415 31.35 -0.41 -48.98
C VAL A 415 30.59 -1.69 -48.61
N ALA A 416 30.81 -2.02 -47.34
CA ALA A 416 29.93 -2.65 -46.33
C ALA A 416 28.51 -3.11 -46.71
N ALA A 417 28.30 -4.41 -46.48
CA ALA A 417 27.05 -5.09 -46.15
C ALA A 417 27.43 -6.46 -45.54
N PRO A 418 26.51 -7.31 -45.06
CA PRO A 418 25.26 -7.06 -44.31
C PRO A 418 25.18 -7.96 -43.06
N VAL A 419 24.06 -7.92 -42.30
CA VAL A 419 23.26 -9.13 -42.02
C VAL A 419 21.79 -8.73 -41.76
N PRO A 420 20.80 -9.61 -42.06
CA PRO A 420 19.58 -9.14 -42.69
C PRO A 420 18.27 -9.60 -42.01
N ARG A 421 17.16 -9.17 -42.61
CA ARG A 421 15.79 -9.66 -42.35
C ARG A 421 15.55 -11.02 -43.04
N SER A 422 14.45 -11.69 -42.69
CA SER A 422 13.83 -12.72 -43.54
C SER A 422 12.35 -12.42 -43.78
N ASN A 423 11.99 -12.39 -45.07
CA ASN A 423 10.63 -12.22 -45.63
C ASN A 423 10.10 -13.63 -46.08
N PRO A 424 8.94 -13.82 -46.78
CA PRO A 424 8.68 -13.26 -48.11
C PRO A 424 7.27 -12.64 -48.36
N ALA A 425 6.51 -13.15 -49.34
CA ALA A 425 5.75 -12.36 -50.33
C ALA A 425 4.87 -13.32 -51.19
N PRO A 426 4.07 -12.88 -52.19
CA PRO A 426 3.81 -11.53 -52.74
C PRO A 426 2.30 -11.14 -52.58
N ALA A 427 1.58 -10.32 -53.37
CA ALA A 427 1.71 -9.52 -54.62
C ALA A 427 0.62 -8.40 -54.59
N GLY A 428 0.53 -7.39 -55.48
CA GLY A 428 1.43 -6.94 -56.57
C GLY A 428 0.75 -5.95 -57.55
N GLN A 429 1.57 -5.13 -58.23
CA GLN A 429 1.25 -4.16 -59.32
C GLN A 429 0.41 -2.89 -59.00
N ARG A 430 0.57 -1.88 -59.88
CA ARG A 430 0.44 -0.42 -59.64
C ARG A 430 -0.53 0.24 -60.64
N LEU A 431 -1.11 1.41 -60.32
CA LEU A 431 -0.75 2.73 -60.93
C LEU A 431 -1.70 3.90 -60.57
N ALA A 432 -1.08 5.10 -60.52
CA ALA A 432 -1.55 6.47 -60.83
C ALA A 432 -2.85 7.08 -60.26
N VAL A 433 -2.75 8.35 -59.85
CA VAL A 433 -3.80 9.25 -59.33
C VAL A 433 -4.29 10.21 -60.43
N VAL A 434 -5.60 10.49 -60.49
CA VAL A 434 -6.23 11.63 -61.19
C VAL A 434 -7.41 12.16 -60.36
N SER A 435 -7.71 13.46 -60.47
CA SER A 435 -8.68 14.20 -59.64
C SER A 435 -9.94 14.69 -60.41
N GLU A 436 -11.00 15.05 -59.66
CA GLU A 436 -12.19 15.87 -60.05
C GLU A 436 -13.23 15.25 -61.03
N PRO A 437 -14.46 15.80 -61.23
CA PRO A 437 -15.10 17.02 -60.66
C PRO A 437 -16.56 16.88 -60.10
N VAL A 438 -17.21 18.03 -59.86
CA VAL A 438 -18.47 18.36 -59.14
C VAL A 438 -19.75 18.43 -60.03
N ARG A 439 -20.98 18.41 -59.43
CA ARG A 439 -22.27 19.17 -59.73
C ARG A 439 -23.54 18.29 -59.63
N GLN A 440 -24.80 18.70 -59.37
CA GLN A 440 -25.53 19.93 -58.87
C GLN A 440 -27.00 19.50 -58.49
N GLY A 441 -27.88 20.24 -57.77
CA GLY A 441 -27.71 21.45 -56.95
C GLY A 441 -28.93 22.43 -56.84
N GLY A 442 -30.04 22.11 -56.14
CA GLY A 442 -31.12 23.07 -55.76
C GLY A 442 -32.49 22.45 -55.37
N PRO A 443 -33.53 23.22 -54.93
CA PRO A 443 -33.53 24.56 -54.32
C PRO A 443 -34.31 24.62 -52.95
N ARG A 444 -34.43 25.82 -52.36
CA ARG A 444 -34.80 26.11 -50.95
C ARG A 444 -35.95 27.14 -50.83
N PRO A 445 -36.80 27.11 -49.80
CA PRO A 445 -37.56 28.28 -49.32
C PRO A 445 -36.99 28.89 -48.02
N ALA A 446 -37.33 30.15 -47.76
CA ALA A 446 -36.68 31.02 -46.78
C ALA A 446 -37.31 31.00 -45.36
N ALA A 447 -36.68 31.73 -44.43
CA ALA A 447 -37.15 31.95 -43.06
C ALA A 447 -37.55 33.43 -42.85
N GLU A 448 -38.53 33.65 -41.99
CA GLU A 448 -38.92 34.97 -41.43
C GLU A 448 -38.82 34.95 -39.89
N THR A 449 -39.06 36.10 -39.26
CA THR A 449 -38.45 36.52 -37.99
C THR A 449 -39.43 36.57 -36.79
N GLU A 450 -38.88 36.71 -35.58
CA GLU A 450 -39.56 37.00 -34.28
C GLU A 450 -40.28 35.82 -33.57
N PRO A 451 -40.66 35.94 -32.28
CA PRO A 451 -39.77 36.20 -31.13
C PRO A 451 -39.92 35.16 -29.98
N SER A 452 -39.18 35.33 -28.89
CA SER A 452 -39.18 34.45 -27.70
C SER A 452 -40.52 34.43 -26.94
N PRO A 453 -40.91 33.25 -26.39
CA PRO A 453 -41.40 33.23 -25.01
C PRO A 453 -40.79 32.12 -24.12
N ALA A 454 -41.09 32.26 -22.82
CA ALA A 454 -40.49 31.63 -21.65
C ALA A 454 -40.55 30.09 -21.49
N ALA A 455 -39.63 29.61 -20.65
CA ALA A 455 -39.73 28.50 -19.68
C ALA A 455 -40.21 27.10 -20.12
N GLU A 456 -39.31 26.10 -20.02
CA GLU A 456 -39.46 24.93 -19.11
C GLU A 456 -38.18 24.07 -19.04
N ALA A 457 -38.18 23.06 -18.16
CA ALA A 457 -37.00 22.32 -17.68
C ALA A 457 -36.25 21.48 -18.76
N PRO A 458 -34.94 21.23 -18.59
CA PRO A 458 -34.17 20.41 -19.52
C PRO A 458 -34.57 18.93 -19.45
N ARG A 459 -35.32 18.46 -20.45
CA ARG A 459 -35.44 17.03 -20.75
C ARG A 459 -34.12 16.52 -21.32
N VAL A 460 -33.46 15.62 -20.61
CA VAL A 460 -32.25 14.94 -21.08
C VAL A 460 -32.61 14.02 -22.25
N LEU A 461 -31.93 14.17 -23.40
CA LEU A 461 -32.03 13.21 -24.49
C LEU A 461 -31.42 11.87 -24.05
N ALA A 462 -32.22 10.80 -24.08
CA ALA A 462 -31.72 9.45 -23.91
C ALA A 462 -30.89 9.03 -25.14
N VAL A 463 -29.58 8.90 -24.96
CA VAL A 463 -28.72 8.22 -25.94
C VAL A 463 -29.05 6.72 -25.89
N PRO A 464 -29.37 6.05 -27.01
CA PRO A 464 -29.70 4.64 -27.00
C PRO A 464 -28.46 3.80 -26.67
N MET A 465 -28.38 3.29 -25.44
CA MET A 465 -27.37 2.32 -25.06
C MET A 465 -27.54 1.04 -25.89
N ARG A 466 -26.43 0.55 -26.47
CA ARG A 466 -26.38 -0.81 -27.01
C ARG A 466 -26.62 -1.80 -25.87
N VAL A 467 -27.76 -2.47 -25.90
CA VAL A 467 -28.03 -3.64 -25.06
C VAL A 467 -27.02 -4.72 -25.44
N GLN A 468 -26.10 -5.06 -24.56
CA GLN A 468 -25.33 -6.29 -24.71
C GLN A 468 -26.27 -7.48 -24.50
N PRO A 469 -26.20 -8.54 -25.33
CA PRO A 469 -26.93 -9.77 -25.05
C PRO A 469 -26.45 -10.36 -23.72
N PRO A 470 -27.33 -11.07 -22.98
CA PRO A 470 -27.00 -11.57 -21.65
C PRO A 470 -25.78 -12.50 -21.69
N PRO A 471 -24.90 -12.47 -20.67
CA PRO A 471 -23.72 -13.33 -20.62
C PRO A 471 -24.15 -14.79 -20.66
N SER A 472 -23.45 -15.59 -21.46
CA SER A 472 -23.65 -17.02 -21.55
C SER A 472 -23.34 -17.69 -20.20
N GLN A 473 -24.04 -18.80 -19.90
CA GLN A 473 -24.03 -19.48 -18.59
C GLN A 473 -22.70 -20.22 -18.25
N ARG A 474 -21.54 -19.67 -18.61
CA ARG A 474 -20.22 -20.19 -18.22
C ARG A 474 -19.46 -19.31 -17.23
N ASP A 475 -19.84 -18.04 -17.08
CA ASP A 475 -19.16 -17.09 -16.18
C ASP A 475 -19.98 -16.74 -14.93
N VAL A 476 -20.74 -17.72 -14.41
CA VAL A 476 -21.26 -17.68 -13.04
C VAL A 476 -20.34 -18.57 -12.19
N PRO A 477 -19.58 -18.01 -11.23
CA PRO A 477 -18.95 -18.82 -10.21
C PRO A 477 -20.05 -19.55 -9.47
N ARG A 478 -20.04 -20.89 -9.51
CA ARG A 478 -20.96 -21.67 -8.67
C ARG A 478 -20.71 -21.26 -7.21
N PRO A 479 -21.74 -21.22 -6.36
CA PRO A 479 -21.53 -21.10 -4.93
C PRO A 479 -20.52 -22.16 -4.48
N ASP A 480 -19.70 -21.84 -3.47
CA ASP A 480 -19.08 -22.88 -2.65
C ASP A 480 -20.21 -23.63 -1.93
N GLU A 481 -20.85 -24.55 -2.65
CA GLU A 481 -21.47 -25.71 -2.02
C GLU A 481 -20.43 -26.29 -1.06
N GLN A 482 -20.87 -26.54 0.18
CA GLN A 482 -20.12 -27.25 1.21
C GLN A 482 -19.20 -28.26 0.54
N ARG A 483 -17.89 -28.10 0.70
CA ARG A 483 -16.90 -28.88 -0.04
C ARG A 483 -17.05 -30.35 0.36
N GLY A 484 -17.90 -31.05 -0.37
CA GLY A 484 -18.10 -32.48 -0.25
C GLY A 484 -16.75 -33.16 -0.42
N PRO A 485 -16.60 -34.40 0.09
CA PRO A 485 -15.35 -35.14 -0.04
C PRO A 485 -14.87 -35.04 -1.48
N ALA A 486 -13.67 -34.47 -1.66
CA ALA A 486 -13.11 -34.22 -2.99
C ALA A 486 -13.22 -35.54 -3.79
N PRO A 487 -13.70 -35.51 -5.04
CA PRO A 487 -14.06 -36.72 -5.77
C PRO A 487 -12.91 -37.73 -5.66
N PRO A 488 -13.20 -38.99 -5.28
CA PRO A 488 -12.16 -39.96 -5.00
C PRO A 488 -11.26 -40.06 -6.23
N ILE A 489 -9.95 -39.90 -6.02
CA ILE A 489 -8.99 -39.96 -7.11
C ILE A 489 -9.09 -41.39 -7.68
N PRO A 490 -9.34 -41.56 -8.98
CA PRO A 490 -9.40 -42.90 -9.56
C PRO A 490 -8.03 -43.57 -9.42
N PRO A 491 -7.94 -44.82 -8.94
CA PRO A 491 -6.66 -45.52 -8.85
C PRO A 491 -6.05 -45.64 -10.25
N SER A 492 -4.82 -45.18 -10.39
CA SER A 492 -4.06 -45.16 -11.63
C SER A 492 -2.64 -45.60 -11.32
N GLU A 493 -2.16 -46.63 -12.00
CA GLU A 493 -0.82 -47.19 -11.82
C GLU A 493 0.27 -46.13 -12.08
N ASP A 494 0.07 -45.27 -13.08
CA ASP A 494 0.95 -44.13 -13.36
C ASP A 494 0.90 -43.05 -12.26
N GLY A 495 -0.27 -42.84 -11.65
CA GLY A 495 -0.43 -41.92 -10.52
C GLY A 495 0.20 -42.44 -9.22
N ASP A 496 0.09 -43.76 -8.96
CA ASP A 496 0.76 -44.44 -7.85
C ASP A 496 2.28 -44.36 -8.02
N PHE A 497 2.77 -44.68 -9.22
CA PHE A 497 4.18 -44.60 -9.57
C PHE A 497 4.71 -43.16 -9.44
N TRP A 498 4.02 -42.16 -10.00
CA TRP A 498 4.44 -40.76 -9.92
C TRP A 498 4.45 -40.24 -8.48
N HIS A 499 3.43 -40.57 -7.68
CA HIS A 499 3.39 -40.22 -6.26
C HIS A 499 4.56 -40.82 -5.46
N ALA A 500 4.89 -42.10 -5.69
CA ALA A 500 6.02 -42.75 -5.07
C ALA A 500 7.36 -42.10 -5.48
N THR A 501 7.59 -41.87 -6.78
CA THR A 501 8.80 -41.23 -7.30
C THR A 501 8.98 -39.80 -6.77
N VAL A 502 7.92 -38.99 -6.76
CA VAL A 502 7.97 -37.62 -6.22
C VAL A 502 8.21 -37.62 -4.70
N THR A 503 7.62 -38.56 -3.96
CA THR A 503 7.88 -38.71 -2.52
C THR A 503 9.34 -39.09 -2.25
N GLN A 504 9.91 -39.99 -3.06
CA GLN A 504 11.32 -40.36 -2.98
C GLN A 504 12.26 -39.18 -3.32
N MET A 505 11.96 -38.39 -4.35
CA MET A 505 12.74 -37.18 -4.68
C MET A 505 12.72 -36.13 -3.57
N ILE A 506 11.57 -35.95 -2.90
CA ILE A 506 11.45 -35.03 -1.75
C ILE A 506 12.24 -35.56 -0.54
N ALA A 507 12.18 -36.87 -0.26
CA ALA A 507 12.92 -37.50 0.84
C ALA A 507 14.44 -37.52 0.62
N ALA A 508 14.89 -37.54 -0.65
CA ALA A 508 16.30 -37.44 -1.04
C ALA A 508 16.79 -36.00 -1.27
N GLU A 509 15.96 -35.00 -0.98
CA GLU A 509 16.22 -33.55 -1.19
C GLU A 509 16.64 -33.17 -2.63
N SER A 510 16.36 -34.01 -3.62
CA SER A 510 16.82 -33.83 -5.01
C SER A 510 16.02 -32.77 -5.79
N ILE A 511 14.84 -32.37 -5.28
CA ILE A 511 14.00 -31.32 -5.87
C ILE A 511 13.67 -30.22 -4.86
N ASN A 512 14.01 -28.97 -5.21
CA ASN A 512 13.85 -27.80 -4.35
C ASN A 512 13.04 -26.68 -5.01
N ALA A 513 12.37 -25.87 -4.18
CA ALA A 513 11.54 -24.73 -4.56
C ALA A 513 10.60 -25.04 -5.76
N LEU A 514 10.73 -24.32 -6.87
CA LEU A 514 9.82 -24.39 -8.01
C LEU A 514 9.77 -25.78 -8.69
N ALA A 515 10.87 -26.54 -8.67
CA ALA A 515 10.88 -27.90 -9.21
C ALA A 515 10.06 -28.87 -8.34
N ARG A 516 10.05 -28.66 -7.02
CA ARG A 516 9.21 -29.40 -6.06
C ARG A 516 7.73 -29.04 -6.22
N GLU A 517 7.41 -27.77 -6.44
CA GLU A 517 6.02 -27.35 -6.72
C GLU A 517 5.51 -27.93 -8.04
N LEU A 518 6.33 -27.90 -9.10
CA LEU A 518 6.01 -28.54 -10.39
C LEU A 518 5.76 -30.05 -10.23
N ALA A 519 6.61 -30.77 -9.48
CA ALA A 519 6.44 -32.20 -9.22
C ALA A 519 5.16 -32.52 -8.42
N LEU A 520 4.85 -31.71 -7.40
CA LEU A 520 3.67 -31.91 -6.54
C LEU A 520 2.34 -31.56 -7.23
N GLN A 521 2.34 -30.59 -8.14
CA GLN A 521 1.14 -30.10 -8.84
C GLN A 521 0.96 -30.70 -10.25
N SER A 522 1.81 -31.65 -10.66
CA SER A 522 1.70 -32.34 -11.94
C SER A 522 1.02 -33.70 -11.83
N GLN A 523 0.34 -34.08 -12.91
CA GLN A 523 -0.18 -35.43 -13.17
C GLN A 523 0.68 -36.12 -14.23
N LEU A 524 1.09 -37.36 -14.01
CA LEU A 524 1.65 -38.19 -15.08
C LEU A 524 0.50 -38.67 -15.99
N VAL A 525 0.57 -38.34 -17.28
CA VAL A 525 -0.46 -38.65 -18.29
C VAL A 525 -0.04 -39.79 -19.21
N ALA A 526 1.26 -39.86 -19.53
CA ALA A 526 1.83 -40.94 -20.32
C ALA A 526 3.29 -41.15 -19.95
N ARG A 527 3.71 -42.41 -19.94
CA ARG A 527 5.06 -42.87 -19.60
C ARG A 527 5.61 -43.74 -20.73
N ASP A 528 6.38 -43.15 -21.64
CA ASP A 528 7.15 -43.89 -22.63
C ASP A 528 8.60 -44.14 -22.16
N VAL A 529 9.38 -44.91 -22.92
CA VAL A 529 10.78 -45.25 -22.61
C VAL A 529 11.67 -44.00 -22.64
N ASP A 530 11.47 -43.13 -23.63
CA ASP A 530 12.32 -41.94 -23.86
C ASP A 530 11.67 -40.61 -23.44
N GLN A 531 10.33 -40.57 -23.28
CA GLN A 531 9.58 -39.33 -23.05
C GLN A 531 8.38 -39.54 -22.12
N TRP A 532 8.26 -38.70 -21.10
CA TRP A 532 7.11 -38.69 -20.17
C TRP A 532 6.30 -37.40 -20.35
N ILE A 533 4.98 -37.50 -20.26
CA ILE A 533 4.06 -36.36 -20.40
C ILE A 533 3.47 -36.05 -19.02
N LEU A 534 3.80 -34.86 -18.51
CA LEU A 534 3.24 -34.31 -17.27
C LEU A 534 2.18 -33.25 -17.63
N ARG A 535 1.02 -33.29 -16.98
CA ARG A 535 -0.02 -32.27 -17.10
C ARG A 535 -0.07 -31.38 -15.87
N VAL A 536 -0.23 -30.07 -16.07
CA VAL A 536 -0.23 -29.06 -15.01
C VAL A 536 -1.36 -28.04 -15.25
N GLU A 537 -2.05 -27.63 -14.18
CA GLU A 537 -3.17 -26.66 -14.26
C GLU A 537 -2.73 -25.20 -14.48
N ARG A 538 -1.47 -24.86 -14.18
CA ARG A 538 -0.94 -23.49 -14.20
C ARG A 538 0.32 -23.38 -15.04
N GLU A 539 0.25 -22.57 -16.08
CA GLU A 539 1.38 -22.29 -16.99
C GLU A 539 2.61 -21.70 -16.27
N LEU A 540 2.41 -20.93 -15.20
CA LEU A 540 3.48 -20.34 -14.37
C LEU A 540 4.45 -21.37 -13.75
N LEU A 541 4.04 -22.64 -13.65
CA LEU A 541 4.89 -23.74 -13.17
C LEU A 541 5.76 -24.35 -14.28
N ASN A 542 5.43 -24.12 -15.56
CA ASN A 542 6.16 -24.62 -16.73
C ASN A 542 7.39 -23.75 -17.05
N GLN A 543 8.25 -23.50 -16.06
CA GLN A 543 9.51 -22.77 -16.27
C GLN A 543 10.62 -23.71 -16.75
N PRO A 544 11.43 -23.33 -17.75
CA PRO A 544 12.51 -24.17 -18.26
C PRO A 544 13.45 -24.68 -17.17
N SER A 545 13.85 -23.81 -16.25
CA SER A 545 14.74 -24.11 -15.12
C SER A 545 14.15 -25.08 -14.07
N ALA A 546 12.82 -25.17 -13.96
CA ALA A 546 12.16 -26.16 -13.12
C ALA A 546 12.06 -27.52 -13.83
N ARG A 547 11.80 -27.51 -15.14
CA ARG A 547 11.74 -28.71 -15.99
C ARG A 547 13.10 -29.39 -16.12
N GLU A 548 14.18 -28.62 -16.29
CA GLU A 548 15.56 -29.11 -16.30
C GLU A 548 15.90 -29.79 -14.96
N LYS A 549 15.74 -29.09 -13.84
CA LYS A 549 16.02 -29.65 -12.50
C LYS A 549 15.19 -30.89 -12.17
N LEU A 550 13.92 -30.95 -12.59
CA LEU A 550 13.08 -32.14 -12.42
C LEU A 550 13.54 -33.30 -13.32
N THR A 551 14.06 -33.01 -14.51
CA THR A 551 14.66 -34.01 -15.42
C THR A 551 15.95 -34.56 -14.83
N ASP A 552 16.83 -33.70 -14.29
CA ASP A 552 18.07 -34.11 -13.64
C ASP A 552 17.81 -34.98 -12.39
N ALA A 553 16.80 -34.63 -11.59
CA ALA A 553 16.39 -35.41 -10.42
C ALA A 553 15.81 -36.78 -10.79
N LEU A 554 15.10 -36.91 -11.90
CA LEU A 554 14.64 -38.20 -12.43
C LEU A 554 15.79 -39.03 -13.00
N ALA A 555 16.74 -38.40 -13.70
CA ALA A 555 17.94 -39.06 -14.19
C ALA A 555 18.78 -39.63 -13.03
N ALA A 556 18.89 -38.91 -11.91
CA ALA A 556 19.55 -39.37 -10.69
C ALA A 556 18.86 -40.59 -10.03
N LEU A 557 17.56 -40.79 -10.27
CA LEU A 557 16.80 -41.99 -9.85
C LEU A 557 16.83 -43.13 -10.90
N GLY A 558 17.62 -43.00 -11.97
CA GLY A 558 17.71 -44.00 -13.04
C GLY A 558 16.66 -43.86 -14.14
N HIS A 559 15.99 -42.71 -14.23
CA HIS A 559 15.00 -42.39 -15.26
C HIS A 559 15.50 -41.26 -16.16
N GLY A 560 16.38 -41.58 -17.11
CA GLY A 560 16.94 -40.64 -18.10
C GLY A 560 15.96 -40.27 -19.21
N VAL A 561 14.84 -39.64 -18.86
CA VAL A 561 13.68 -39.41 -19.73
C VAL A 561 13.47 -37.94 -20.06
N LYS A 562 12.97 -37.63 -21.25
CA LYS A 562 12.59 -36.25 -21.60
C LYS A 562 11.20 -35.93 -21.05
N LEU A 563 11.11 -34.97 -20.15
CA LEU A 563 9.81 -34.45 -19.70
C LEU A 563 9.20 -33.56 -20.79
N ALA A 564 7.92 -33.76 -21.10
CA ALA A 564 7.05 -32.85 -21.84
C ALA A 564 5.92 -32.37 -20.92
N ILE A 565 5.52 -31.09 -21.01
CA ILE A 565 4.52 -30.50 -20.14
C ILE A 565 3.31 -30.05 -20.96
N GLU A 566 2.14 -30.61 -20.64
CA GLU A 566 0.83 -30.18 -21.14
C GLU A 566 0.12 -29.28 -20.13
N ILE A 567 -0.61 -28.28 -20.63
CA ILE A 567 -1.47 -27.45 -19.79
C ILE A 567 -2.89 -28.03 -19.84
N GLY A 568 -3.48 -28.32 -18.68
CA GLY A 568 -4.83 -28.87 -18.62
C GLY A 568 -5.28 -29.20 -17.20
N GLY A 569 -6.57 -29.55 -17.07
CA GLY A 569 -7.14 -29.98 -15.79
C GLY A 569 -6.39 -31.21 -15.26
N VAL A 570 -5.92 -31.10 -14.02
CA VAL A 570 -5.26 -32.19 -13.30
C VAL A 570 -6.32 -32.88 -12.47
N VAL A 571 -6.38 -34.21 -12.56
CA VAL A 571 -7.30 -35.04 -11.76
C VAL A 571 -6.52 -35.68 -10.62
N ASP A 572 -5.38 -36.28 -10.96
CA ASP A 572 -4.54 -37.05 -10.05
C ASP A 572 -3.14 -36.41 -9.94
N SER A 573 -2.84 -35.78 -8.81
CA SER A 573 -1.50 -35.25 -8.52
C SER A 573 -1.02 -35.61 -7.12
N PRO A 574 0.30 -35.66 -6.88
CA PRO A 574 0.84 -35.98 -5.56
C PRO A 574 0.36 -35.03 -4.47
N ALA A 575 0.14 -33.74 -4.76
CA ALA A 575 -0.45 -32.80 -3.81
C ALA A 575 -1.90 -33.15 -3.42
N ARG A 576 -2.72 -33.61 -4.37
CA ARG A 576 -4.12 -34.01 -4.08
C ARG A 576 -4.18 -35.32 -3.31
N ARG A 577 -3.34 -36.30 -3.65
CA ARG A 577 -3.19 -37.56 -2.89
C ARG A 577 -2.72 -37.31 -1.46
N ASN A 578 -1.68 -36.52 -1.28
CA ASN A 578 -1.18 -36.13 0.05
C ASN A 578 -2.24 -35.40 0.88
N LYS A 579 -3.06 -34.56 0.23
CA LYS A 579 -4.19 -33.91 0.88
C LYS A 579 -5.28 -34.91 1.30
N GLN A 580 -5.73 -35.79 0.42
CA GLN A 580 -6.72 -36.82 0.78
C GLN A 580 -6.22 -37.72 1.94
N ALA A 581 -4.95 -38.12 1.93
CA ALA A 581 -4.34 -38.88 3.03
C ALA A 581 -4.13 -38.08 4.33
N ALA A 582 -4.12 -36.74 4.28
CA ALA A 582 -4.12 -35.88 5.46
C ALA A 582 -5.55 -35.67 6.00
N ASP A 583 -6.49 -35.37 5.12
CA ASP A 583 -7.92 -35.20 5.42
C ASP A 583 -8.50 -36.49 6.04
N GLU A 584 -8.11 -37.67 5.55
CA GLU A 584 -8.50 -38.96 6.14
C GLU A 584 -7.93 -39.19 7.55
N ARG A 585 -6.63 -38.91 7.76
CA ARG A 585 -6.01 -39.01 9.09
C ARG A 585 -6.62 -38.02 10.09
N GLN A 586 -6.94 -36.81 9.64
CA GLN A 586 -7.68 -35.83 10.44
C GLN A 586 -9.05 -36.39 10.84
N ARG A 587 -9.82 -36.95 9.89
CA ARG A 587 -11.13 -37.55 10.16
C ARG A 587 -11.05 -38.70 11.18
N VAL A 588 -10.10 -39.62 11.01
CA VAL A 588 -9.88 -40.73 11.95
C VAL A 588 -9.51 -40.22 13.35
N ALA A 589 -8.67 -39.18 13.46
CA ALA A 589 -8.33 -38.56 14.75
C ALA A 589 -9.54 -37.87 15.41
N GLU A 590 -10.37 -37.16 14.63
CA GLU A 590 -11.60 -36.54 15.14
C GLU A 590 -12.63 -37.58 15.58
N GLU A 591 -12.78 -38.68 14.84
CA GLU A 591 -13.71 -39.77 15.18
C GLU A 591 -13.23 -40.55 16.40
N ALA A 592 -11.93 -40.82 16.54
CA ALA A 592 -11.35 -41.42 17.73
C ALA A 592 -11.60 -40.57 18.99
N ILE A 593 -11.37 -39.25 18.93
CA ILE A 593 -11.58 -38.35 20.07
C ILE A 593 -13.08 -38.14 20.38
N ARG A 594 -13.97 -38.17 19.38
CA ARG A 594 -15.43 -38.13 19.61
C ARG A 594 -16.00 -39.45 20.14
N SER A 595 -15.35 -40.57 19.87
CA SER A 595 -15.76 -41.90 20.37
C SER A 595 -15.12 -42.26 21.72
N ASP A 596 -14.17 -41.46 22.21
CA ASP A 596 -13.53 -41.64 23.51
C ASP A 596 -14.54 -41.53 24.69
N PRO A 597 -14.64 -42.54 25.56
CA PRO A 597 -15.55 -42.53 26.70
C PRO A 597 -15.33 -41.39 27.70
N GLU A 598 -14.09 -40.98 27.95
CA GLU A 598 -13.78 -39.90 28.89
C GLU A 598 -14.18 -38.54 28.31
N VAL A 599 -13.94 -38.34 27.00
CA VAL A 599 -14.37 -37.12 26.30
C VAL A 599 -15.91 -37.04 26.28
N GLN A 600 -16.60 -38.14 26.01
CA GLN A 600 -18.08 -38.17 26.07
C GLN A 600 -18.63 -37.93 27.48
N MET A 601 -17.95 -38.41 28.53
CA MET A 601 -18.30 -38.13 29.92
C MET A 601 -18.13 -36.63 30.23
N LEU A 602 -16.99 -36.03 29.87
CA LEU A 602 -16.73 -34.60 30.06
C LEU A 602 -17.73 -33.71 29.31
N MET A 603 -18.11 -34.07 28.09
CA MET A 603 -19.15 -33.38 27.32
C MET A 603 -20.54 -33.48 27.98
N ARG A 604 -20.86 -34.59 28.64
CA ARG A 604 -22.17 -34.82 29.29
C ARG A 604 -22.29 -34.21 30.68
N GLU A 605 -21.23 -34.28 31.49
CA GLU A 605 -21.25 -33.82 32.88
C GLU A 605 -20.88 -32.34 33.05
N PHE A 606 -20.07 -31.77 32.16
CA PHE A 606 -19.49 -30.43 32.31
C PHE A 606 -19.81 -29.45 31.16
N ASP A 607 -20.74 -29.79 30.25
CA ASP A 607 -21.05 -29.05 29.00
C ASP A 607 -19.78 -28.67 28.18
N ALA A 608 -18.75 -29.52 28.25
CA ALA A 608 -17.49 -29.29 27.58
C ALA A 608 -17.66 -29.35 26.05
N LYS A 609 -16.98 -28.45 25.33
CA LYS A 609 -17.05 -28.34 23.86
C LYS A 609 -15.67 -28.52 23.27
N ILE A 610 -15.55 -29.45 22.32
CA ILE A 610 -14.34 -29.61 21.51
C ILE A 610 -14.22 -28.37 20.61
N VAL A 611 -13.15 -27.60 20.78
CA VAL A 611 -12.88 -26.40 19.99
C VAL A 611 -12.57 -26.80 18.54
N PRO A 612 -13.34 -26.34 17.53
CA PRO A 612 -13.12 -26.71 16.14
C PRO A 612 -11.68 -26.43 15.67
N GLY A 613 -11.08 -27.38 14.95
CA GLY A 613 -9.73 -27.23 14.40
C GLY A 613 -8.56 -27.35 15.38
N THR A 614 -8.80 -27.68 16.66
CA THR A 614 -7.71 -27.91 17.64
C THR A 614 -7.15 -29.33 17.63
N LEU A 615 -7.93 -30.29 17.12
CA LEU A 615 -7.51 -31.69 16.98
C LEU A 615 -6.53 -31.81 15.81
N LYS A 616 -5.37 -32.45 16.06
CA LYS A 616 -4.33 -32.73 15.07
C LYS A 616 -4.00 -34.23 15.11
N PRO A 617 -3.87 -34.92 13.96
CA PRO A 617 -3.33 -36.27 13.92
C PRO A 617 -1.87 -36.28 14.41
N ALA A 618 -1.47 -37.40 15.01
CA ALA A 618 -0.10 -37.67 15.44
C ALA A 618 0.87 -37.89 14.25
#